data_AF-A0A381V9W8-F1
#
_entry.id   AF-A0A381V9W8-F1
#
_cell.length_a   1.000
_cell.length_b   1.000
_cell.length_c   1.000
_cell.angle_alpha   90.00
_cell.angle_beta   90.00
_cell.angle_gamma   90.00
#
_symmetry.space_group_name_H-M   'P 1'
#
loop_
_entity.id
_entity.type
_entity.pdbx_description
1 polymer ?
#
loop_
_entity_poly.entity_id
_entity_poly.type
_entity_poly.pdbx_seq_one_letter_code
_entity_poly.pdbx_strand_id
1 'polypeptide(L)'
;MRFSLLPREEIFFKLFRESSANVNEAAKKLLDLMENYENVEEKVAEIKRLEEVGDSIIHRTWTSLRTTFFTPLDRDDIGLLAERLDDVIDSIEEAARYMVEYRIAKPTESARELSRIIVRCSEVLNDATEVLQNRKNNLSELLPLKDLLHTLENEADQVTSKAMAELFEDHCAIDIIKWKEV
;
A
#
# COMPACT_ATOMS: atom_id res chain seq x y z
N MET A 1 0.60 37.35 3.62
CA MET A 1 1.25 36.09 3.21
C MET A 1 1.91 35.47 4.41
N ARG A 2 1.42 34.31 4.87
CA ARG A 2 1.93 33.66 6.08
C ARG A 2 2.89 32.57 5.63
N PHE A 3 4.19 32.86 5.65
CA PHE A 3 5.22 31.87 5.39
C PHE A 3 5.17 30.84 6.51
N SER A 4 4.73 29.63 6.19
CA SER A 4 4.88 28.48 7.08
C SER A 4 6.37 28.12 7.13
N LEU A 5 7.04 28.50 8.21
CA LEU A 5 8.42 28.11 8.51
C LEU A 5 8.42 26.74 9.20
N LEU A 6 7.87 25.72 8.55
CA LEU A 6 8.26 24.36 8.89
C LEU A 6 9.73 24.20 8.45
N PRO A 7 10.62 23.66 9.29
CA PRO A 7 11.96 23.30 8.85
C PRO A 7 11.84 22.41 7.61
N ARG A 8 12.42 22.81 6.47
CA ARG A 8 12.22 22.13 5.18
C ARG A 8 12.59 20.64 5.22
N GLU A 9 13.40 20.22 6.19
CA GLU A 9 13.78 18.83 6.36
C GLU A 9 12.67 17.94 6.97
N GLU A 10 11.69 18.49 7.67
CA GLU A 10 10.60 17.71 8.30
C GLU A 10 9.48 17.33 7.32
N ILE A 11 9.41 18.00 6.17
CA ILE A 11 8.32 17.81 5.21
C ILE A 11 8.31 16.40 4.61
N PHE A 12 9.47 15.83 4.30
CA PHE A 12 9.56 14.51 3.67
C PHE A 12 9.10 13.40 4.60
N PHE A 13 9.54 13.42 5.87
CA PHE A 13 9.06 12.47 6.87
C PHE A 13 7.56 12.60 7.14
N LYS A 14 7.03 13.83 7.14
CA LYS A 14 5.59 14.07 7.22
C LYS A 14 4.84 13.48 6.02
N LEU A 15 5.36 13.67 4.81
CA LEU A 15 4.77 13.12 3.59
C LEU A 15 4.83 11.59 3.57
N PHE A 16 5.92 10.98 4.02
CA PHE A 16 6.00 9.51 4.16
C PHE A 16 4.96 8.99 5.14
N ARG A 17 4.80 9.63 6.30
CA ARG A 17 3.78 9.25 7.29
C ARG A 17 2.35 9.45 6.76
N GLU A 18 2.11 10.53 6.02
CA GLU A 18 0.82 10.74 5.33
C GLU A 18 0.55 9.62 4.32
N SER A 19 1.57 9.23 3.54
CA SER A 19 1.47 8.17 2.52
C SER A 19 1.24 6.80 3.14
N SER A 20 2.01 6.41 4.16
CA SER A 20 1.86 5.12 4.84
C SER A 20 0.52 5.01 5.57
N ALA A 21 0.06 6.10 6.19
CA ALA A 21 -1.26 6.13 6.83
C ALA A 21 -2.38 5.94 5.80
N ASN A 22 -2.27 6.57 4.63
CA ASN A 22 -3.21 6.42 3.52
C ASN A 22 -3.20 4.97 2.97
N VAL A 23 -2.02 4.38 2.77
CA VAL A 23 -1.87 2.95 2.39
C VAL A 23 -2.54 2.03 3.42
N ASN A 24 -2.37 2.29 4.71
CA ASN A 24 -2.99 1.50 5.77
C ASN A 24 -4.52 1.61 5.78
N GLU A 25 -5.05 2.81 5.54
CA GLU A 25 -6.49 3.01 5.39
C GLU A 25 -7.03 2.27 4.16
N ALA A 26 -6.34 2.38 3.01
CA ALA A 26 -6.69 1.67 1.78
C ALA A 26 -6.67 0.14 1.97
N ALA A 27 -5.63 -0.38 2.64
CA ALA A 27 -5.52 -1.81 2.96
C ALA A 27 -6.69 -2.30 3.83
N LYS A 28 -7.10 -1.50 4.84
CA LYS A 28 -8.26 -1.83 5.70
C LYS A 28 -9.57 -1.80 4.91
N LYS A 29 -9.72 -0.88 3.97
CA LYS A 29 -10.88 -0.82 3.07
C LYS A 29 -10.90 -1.99 2.09
N LEU A 30 -9.74 -2.40 1.58
CA LEU A 30 -9.62 -3.61 0.77
C LEU A 30 -10.01 -4.86 1.57
N LEU A 31 -9.53 -5.00 2.81
CA LEU A 31 -9.92 -6.10 3.69
C LEU A 31 -11.45 -6.11 3.92
N ASP A 32 -12.05 -4.97 4.23
CA ASP A 32 -13.50 -4.86 4.38
C ASP A 32 -14.27 -5.19 3.09
N LEU A 33 -13.74 -4.82 1.93
CA LEU A 33 -14.27 -5.24 0.64
C LEU A 33 -14.22 -6.78 0.50
N MET A 34 -13.12 -7.43 0.88
CA MET A 34 -12.95 -8.88 0.72
C MET A 34 -13.73 -9.73 1.74
N GLU A 35 -13.85 -9.27 2.98
CA GLU A 35 -14.56 -9.99 4.05
C GLU A 35 -16.07 -9.70 4.05
N ASN A 36 -16.47 -8.45 3.82
CA ASN A 36 -17.86 -8.01 3.80
C ASN A 36 -18.24 -7.61 2.36
N TYR A 37 -18.49 -8.61 1.51
CA TYR A 37 -18.72 -8.41 0.07
C TYR A 37 -20.14 -7.90 -0.26
N GLU A 38 -20.44 -6.70 0.24
CA GLU A 38 -21.66 -5.93 0.02
C GLU A 38 -21.31 -4.49 -0.36
N ASN A 39 -22.23 -3.79 -1.04
CA ASN A 39 -22.01 -2.42 -1.52
C ASN A 39 -20.66 -2.25 -2.26
N VAL A 40 -20.29 -3.26 -3.05
CA VAL A 40 -18.96 -3.40 -3.67
C VAL A 40 -18.53 -2.15 -4.43
N GLU A 41 -19.41 -1.59 -5.27
CA GLU A 41 -19.09 -0.38 -6.04
C GLU A 41 -18.79 0.83 -5.15
N GLU A 42 -19.49 0.97 -4.03
CA GLU A 42 -19.26 2.07 -3.07
C GLU A 42 -17.91 1.90 -2.37
N LYS A 43 -17.59 0.68 -1.92
CA LYS A 43 -16.30 0.37 -1.29
C LYS A 43 -15.13 0.55 -2.26
N VAL A 44 -15.28 0.15 -3.51
CA VAL A 44 -14.26 0.38 -4.56
C VAL A 44 -14.10 1.88 -4.81
N ALA A 45 -15.19 2.65 -4.86
CA ALA A 45 -15.10 4.10 -5.01
C ALA A 45 -14.43 4.79 -3.80
N GLU A 46 -14.57 4.24 -2.58
CA GLU A 46 -13.81 4.70 -1.41
C GLU A 46 -12.32 4.45 -1.57
N ILE A 47 -11.92 3.27 -2.03
CA ILE A 47 -10.51 2.91 -2.27
C ILE A 47 -9.92 3.81 -3.37
N LYS A 48 -10.67 4.07 -4.45
CA LYS A 48 -10.23 5.01 -5.50
C LYS A 48 -9.97 6.41 -4.95
N ARG A 49 -10.83 6.92 -4.05
CA ARG A 49 -10.59 8.21 -3.40
C ARG A 49 -9.31 8.22 -2.56
N LEU A 50 -8.93 7.10 -1.97
CA LEU A 50 -7.67 6.99 -1.22
C LEU A 50 -6.47 6.97 -2.18
N GLU A 51 -6.56 6.32 -3.32
CA GLU A 51 -5.53 6.40 -4.37
C GLU A 51 -5.34 7.84 -4.87
N GLU A 52 -6.42 8.59 -5.12
CA GLU A 52 -6.33 10.02 -5.48
C GLU A 52 -5.63 10.87 -4.40
N VAL A 53 -5.75 10.47 -3.12
CA VAL A 53 -5.00 11.07 -2.01
C VAL A 53 -3.51 10.68 -2.08
N GLY A 54 -3.19 9.43 -2.42
CA GLY A 54 -1.83 8.95 -2.68
C GLY A 54 -1.13 9.76 -3.77
N ASP A 55 -1.79 9.88 -4.92
CA ASP A 55 -1.39 10.71 -6.07
C ASP A 55 -1.02 12.15 -5.66
N SER A 56 -1.85 12.74 -4.80
CA SER A 56 -1.60 14.09 -4.26
C SER A 56 -0.35 14.13 -3.37
N ILE A 57 -0.11 13.10 -2.56
CA ILE A 57 1.05 13.00 -1.67
C ILE A 57 2.34 12.81 -2.48
N ILE A 58 2.37 11.91 -3.46
CA ILE A 58 3.55 11.72 -4.31
C ILE A 58 3.86 12.98 -5.14
N HIS A 59 2.83 13.66 -5.65
CA HIS A 59 3.01 14.94 -6.35
C HIS A 59 3.61 16.03 -5.46
N ARG A 60 3.14 16.12 -4.20
CA ARG A 60 3.69 17.03 -3.19
C ARG A 60 5.13 16.67 -2.82
N THR A 61 5.47 15.39 -2.80
CA THR A 61 6.83 14.90 -2.54
C THR A 61 7.79 15.33 -3.64
N TRP A 62 7.46 15.07 -4.90
CA TRP A 62 8.28 15.51 -6.04
C TRP A 62 8.41 17.03 -6.13
N THR A 63 7.35 17.76 -5.83
CA THR A 63 7.39 19.23 -5.78
C THR A 63 8.29 19.73 -4.66
N SER A 64 8.26 19.08 -3.50
CA SER A 64 9.14 19.40 -2.36
C SER A 64 10.60 19.07 -2.68
N LEU A 65 10.87 17.94 -3.35
CA LEU A 65 12.20 17.58 -3.84
C LEU A 65 12.75 18.67 -4.77
N ARG A 66 11.98 19.07 -5.80
CA ARG A 66 12.42 20.09 -6.78
C ARG A 66 12.75 21.46 -6.16
N THR A 67 12.07 21.81 -5.06
CA THR A 67 12.18 23.15 -4.45
C THR A 67 13.08 23.20 -3.22
N THR A 68 13.56 22.04 -2.75
CA THR A 68 14.40 21.90 -1.56
C THR A 68 15.85 21.65 -1.96
N PHE A 69 16.75 22.54 -1.53
CA PHE A 69 18.19 22.45 -1.83
C PHE A 69 18.95 21.48 -0.92
N PHE A 70 18.56 21.38 0.35
CA PHE A 70 19.17 20.47 1.33
C PHE A 70 18.12 19.46 1.80
N THR A 71 18.33 18.18 1.54
CA THR A 71 17.45 17.09 1.94
C THR A 71 18.03 16.32 3.13
N PRO A 72 17.17 15.77 4.01
CA PRO A 72 17.62 15.03 5.20
C PRO A 72 18.19 13.64 4.87
N LEU A 73 17.85 13.12 3.69
CA LEU A 73 18.32 11.86 3.12
C LEU A 73 18.78 12.12 1.68
N ASP A 74 19.36 11.09 1.07
CA ASP A 74 19.62 11.14 -0.37
C ASP A 74 18.32 11.40 -1.15
N ARG A 75 18.43 12.20 -2.20
CA ARG A 75 17.27 12.68 -2.95
C ARG A 75 16.62 11.56 -3.75
N ASP A 76 17.43 10.66 -4.28
CA ASP A 76 16.97 9.53 -5.06
C ASP A 76 16.28 8.52 -4.14
N ASP A 77 16.80 8.31 -2.93
CA ASP A 77 16.15 7.49 -1.90
C ASP A 77 14.80 8.04 -1.45
N ILE A 78 14.67 9.37 -1.29
CA ILE A 78 13.38 10.01 -0.95
C ILE A 78 12.36 9.79 -2.07
N GLY A 79 12.78 10.02 -3.32
CA GLY A 79 11.91 9.82 -4.48
C GLY A 79 11.47 8.37 -4.60
N LEU A 80 12.42 7.44 -4.49
CA LEU A 80 12.18 6.01 -4.57
C LEU A 80 11.23 5.52 -3.47
N LEU A 81 11.43 5.93 -2.21
CA LEU A 81 10.53 5.52 -1.13
C LEU A 81 9.11 6.03 -1.35
N ALA A 82 8.96 7.28 -1.82
CA ALA A 82 7.66 7.85 -2.11
C ALA A 82 6.95 7.10 -3.24
N GLU A 83 7.67 6.80 -4.34
CA GLU A 83 7.17 6.02 -5.47
C GLU A 83 6.75 4.60 -5.04
N ARG A 84 7.53 3.94 -4.18
CA ARG A 84 7.17 2.61 -3.68
C ARG A 84 5.96 2.60 -2.76
N LEU A 85 5.69 3.67 -2.01
CA LEU A 85 4.46 3.78 -1.22
C LEU A 85 3.24 4.03 -2.11
N ASP A 86 3.43 4.74 -3.22
CA ASP A 86 2.42 5.00 -4.26
C ASP A 86 2.05 3.71 -5.00
N ASP A 87 3.06 2.94 -5.43
CA ASP A 87 2.86 1.62 -6.08
C ASP A 87 1.95 0.69 -5.27
N VAL A 88 2.06 0.73 -3.93
CA VAL A 88 1.25 -0.11 -3.04
C VAL A 88 -0.22 0.31 -3.05
N ILE A 89 -0.52 1.61 -3.01
CA ILE A 89 -1.90 2.07 -3.03
C ILE A 89 -2.55 1.87 -4.41
N ASP A 90 -1.77 2.07 -5.48
CA ASP A 90 -2.20 1.78 -6.84
C ASP A 90 -2.56 0.30 -7.01
N SER A 91 -1.73 -0.60 -6.47
CA SER A 91 -1.99 -2.04 -6.49
C SER A 91 -3.26 -2.41 -5.69
N ILE A 92 -3.50 -1.74 -4.55
CA ILE A 92 -4.72 -1.94 -3.75
C ILE A 92 -5.97 -1.47 -4.53
N GLU A 93 -5.89 -0.30 -5.18
CA GLU A 93 -6.98 0.23 -6.01
C GLU A 93 -7.25 -0.67 -7.20
N GLU A 94 -6.20 -1.14 -7.88
CA GLU A 94 -6.31 -2.02 -9.03
C GLU A 94 -7.00 -3.34 -8.67
N ALA A 95 -6.56 -3.99 -7.58
CA ALA A 95 -7.20 -5.22 -7.09
C ALA A 95 -8.68 -4.99 -6.76
N ALA A 96 -9.01 -3.87 -6.11
CA ALA A 96 -10.39 -3.50 -5.79
C ALA A 96 -11.22 -3.25 -7.06
N ARG A 97 -10.66 -2.53 -8.04
CA ARG A 97 -11.28 -2.21 -9.32
C ARG A 97 -11.63 -3.47 -10.12
N TYR A 98 -10.72 -4.44 -10.16
CA TYR A 98 -10.95 -5.72 -10.83
C TYR A 98 -12.11 -6.52 -10.25
N MET A 99 -12.42 -6.38 -8.95
CA MET A 99 -13.61 -7.00 -8.37
C MET A 99 -14.91 -6.58 -9.08
N VAL A 100 -14.98 -5.31 -9.52
CA VAL A 100 -16.12 -4.76 -10.26
C VAL A 100 -16.00 -5.03 -11.75
N GLU A 101 -14.86 -4.69 -12.36
CA GLU A 101 -14.66 -4.79 -13.81
C GLU A 101 -14.82 -6.22 -14.32
N TYR A 102 -14.32 -7.20 -13.57
CA TYR A 102 -14.43 -8.61 -13.91
C TYR A 102 -15.72 -9.26 -13.41
N ARG A 103 -16.59 -8.50 -12.74
CA ARG A 103 -17.86 -8.96 -12.16
C ARG A 103 -17.63 -10.19 -11.28
N ILE A 104 -16.70 -10.08 -10.34
CA ILE A 104 -16.42 -11.16 -9.39
C ILE A 104 -17.67 -11.40 -8.54
N ALA A 105 -18.10 -12.66 -8.44
CA ALA A 105 -19.32 -12.98 -7.70
C ALA A 105 -19.10 -12.97 -6.18
N LYS A 106 -17.92 -13.39 -5.74
CA LYS A 106 -17.50 -13.43 -4.34
C LYS A 106 -15.98 -13.56 -4.25
N PRO A 107 -15.33 -13.00 -3.22
CA PRO A 107 -13.92 -13.23 -2.95
C PRO A 107 -13.61 -14.71 -2.64
N THR A 108 -12.45 -15.19 -3.11
CA THR A 108 -11.88 -16.46 -2.67
C THR A 108 -11.35 -16.34 -1.24
N GLU A 109 -11.16 -17.47 -0.56
CA GLU A 109 -10.57 -17.42 0.78
C GLU A 109 -9.11 -16.93 0.74
N SER A 110 -8.36 -17.34 -0.28
CA SER A 110 -6.99 -16.88 -0.50
C SER A 110 -6.92 -15.36 -0.73
N ALA A 111 -7.88 -14.76 -1.46
CA ALA A 111 -7.95 -13.30 -1.62
C ALA A 111 -8.21 -12.58 -0.29
N ARG A 112 -9.08 -13.14 0.57
CA ARG A 112 -9.28 -12.61 1.94
C ARG A 112 -8.00 -12.71 2.76
N GLU A 113 -7.33 -13.86 2.71
CA GLU A 113 -6.06 -14.07 3.40
C GLU A 113 -4.98 -13.08 2.95
N LEU A 114 -4.82 -12.89 1.64
CA LEU A 114 -3.92 -11.87 1.08
C LEU A 114 -4.28 -10.47 1.58
N SER A 115 -5.57 -10.09 1.62
CA SER A 115 -5.98 -8.78 2.12
C SER A 115 -5.64 -8.57 3.61
N ARG A 116 -5.70 -9.63 4.44
CA ARG A 116 -5.24 -9.58 5.84
C ARG A 116 -3.73 -9.38 5.93
N ILE A 117 -2.96 -10.03 5.06
CA ILE A 117 -1.50 -9.86 4.99
C ILE A 117 -1.15 -8.44 4.55
N ILE A 118 -1.84 -7.89 3.55
CA ILE A 118 -1.65 -6.50 3.08
C ILE A 118 -1.88 -5.49 4.22
N VAL A 119 -2.93 -5.70 5.04
CA VAL A 119 -3.15 -4.86 6.23
C VAL A 119 -1.96 -4.95 7.19
N ARG A 120 -1.47 -6.15 7.52
CA ARG A 120 -0.29 -6.34 8.38
C ARG A 120 0.95 -5.66 7.79
N CYS A 121 1.20 -5.79 6.48
CA CYS A 121 2.30 -5.09 5.80
C CYS A 121 2.18 -3.57 5.94
N SER A 122 0.98 -3.02 5.74
CA SER A 122 0.74 -1.58 5.85
C SER A 122 0.94 -1.03 7.26
N GLU A 123 0.67 -1.82 8.30
CA GLU A 123 0.95 -1.48 9.70
C GLU A 123 2.46 -1.41 9.94
N VAL A 124 3.22 -2.37 9.41
CA VAL A 124 4.69 -2.35 9.51
C VAL A 124 5.30 -1.18 8.74
N LEU A 125 4.73 -0.80 7.58
CA LEU A 125 5.13 0.39 6.85
C LEU A 125 4.87 1.67 7.66
N ASN A 126 3.72 1.77 8.34
CA ASN A 126 3.43 2.88 9.25
C ASN A 126 4.50 2.99 10.35
N ASP A 127 4.77 1.90 11.05
CA ASP A 127 5.77 1.85 12.11
C ASP A 127 7.16 2.23 11.59
N ALA A 128 7.55 1.74 10.41
CA ALA A 128 8.82 2.07 9.78
C ALA A 128 8.94 3.56 9.44
N THR A 129 7.88 4.18 8.91
CA THR A 129 7.88 5.63 8.61
C THR A 129 7.92 6.49 9.87
N GLU A 130 7.33 6.02 10.98
CA GLU A 130 7.43 6.68 12.27
C GLU A 130 8.86 6.59 12.83
N VAL A 131 9.47 5.41 12.79
CA VAL A 131 10.86 5.20 13.20
C VAL A 131 11.80 6.10 12.38
N LEU A 132 11.64 6.17 11.05
CA LEU A 132 12.45 7.02 10.17
C LEU A 132 12.47 8.51 10.59
N GLN A 133 11.37 9.02 11.15
CA GLN A 133 11.28 10.40 11.61
C GLN A 133 12.18 10.71 12.81
N ASN A 134 12.54 9.72 13.62
CA ASN A 134 13.24 9.92 14.91
C ASN A 134 14.78 10.13 14.80
N ARG A 135 15.32 10.26 13.57
CA ARG A 135 16.65 10.79 13.18
C ARG A 135 17.94 10.33 13.91
N LYS A 136 17.93 9.43 14.90
CA LYS A 136 19.15 8.95 15.57
C LYS A 136 19.14 7.45 15.82
N ASN A 137 20.06 6.72 15.18
CA ASN A 137 20.33 5.29 15.42
C ASN A 137 19.13 4.34 15.21
N ASN A 138 18.26 4.68 14.28
CA ASN A 138 17.02 3.94 13.99
C ASN A 138 17.25 2.55 13.37
N LEU A 139 18.48 2.20 12.98
CA LEU A 139 18.75 0.97 12.25
C LEU A 139 18.40 -0.29 13.06
N SER A 140 18.65 -0.27 14.38
CA SER A 140 18.28 -1.38 15.26
C SER A 140 16.77 -1.58 15.40
N GLU A 141 15.98 -0.55 15.13
CA GLU A 141 14.51 -0.60 15.14
C GLU A 141 13.93 -0.91 13.74
N LEU A 142 14.59 -0.45 12.67
CA LEU A 142 14.18 -0.70 11.29
C LEU A 142 14.47 -2.12 10.81
N LEU A 143 15.59 -2.72 11.23
CA LEU A 143 15.98 -4.06 10.78
C LEU A 143 14.90 -5.12 11.14
N PRO A 144 14.37 -5.18 12.38
CA PRO A 144 13.26 -6.07 12.71
C PRO A 144 12.00 -5.84 11.87
N LEU A 145 11.64 -4.58 11.59
CA LEU A 145 10.46 -4.26 10.76
C LEU A 145 10.64 -4.74 9.31
N LYS A 146 11.85 -4.56 8.76
CA LYS A 146 12.20 -5.05 7.42
C LYS A 146 12.20 -6.59 7.37
N ASP A 147 12.67 -7.28 8.40
CA ASP A 147 12.62 -8.75 8.46
C ASP A 147 11.18 -9.27 8.65
N LEU A 148 10.33 -8.51 9.36
CA LEU A 148 8.91 -8.80 9.47
C LEU A 148 8.19 -8.63 8.11
N LEU A 149 8.45 -7.56 7.36
CA LEU A 149 7.91 -7.40 6.00
C LEU A 149 8.31 -8.56 5.09
N HIS A 150 9.58 -8.97 5.11
CA HIS A 150 10.04 -10.13 4.34
C HIS A 150 9.33 -11.42 4.78
N THR A 151 9.02 -11.59 6.07
CA THR A 151 8.25 -12.75 6.54
C THR A 151 6.82 -12.73 6.01
N LEU A 152 6.17 -11.57 6.00
CA LEU A 152 4.82 -11.39 5.46
C LEU A 152 4.76 -11.59 3.94
N GLU A 153 5.77 -11.14 3.21
CA GLU A 153 5.92 -11.39 1.76
C GLU A 153 6.00 -12.90 1.48
N ASN A 154 6.83 -13.64 2.22
CA ASN A 154 6.91 -15.09 2.09
C ASN A 154 5.59 -15.81 2.43
N GLU A 155 4.81 -15.27 3.38
CA GLU A 155 3.46 -15.75 3.69
C GLU A 155 2.52 -15.52 2.50
N ALA A 156 2.52 -14.31 1.93
CA ALA A 156 1.71 -13.96 0.76
C ALA A 156 2.06 -14.81 -0.48
N ASP A 157 3.34 -15.08 -0.73
CA ASP A 157 3.79 -15.94 -1.83
C ASP A 157 3.26 -17.37 -1.71
N GLN A 158 3.23 -17.91 -0.48
CA GLN A 158 2.67 -19.23 -0.22
C GLN A 158 1.16 -19.27 -0.48
N VAL A 159 0.43 -18.24 -0.02
CA VAL A 159 -1.01 -18.11 -0.26
C VAL A 159 -1.29 -17.97 -1.76
N THR A 160 -0.50 -17.18 -2.48
CA THR A 160 -0.62 -16.99 -3.93
C THR A 160 -0.37 -18.29 -4.70
N SER A 161 0.68 -19.03 -4.33
CA SER A 161 1.00 -20.33 -4.94
C SER A 161 -0.12 -21.35 -4.73
N LYS A 162 -0.68 -21.41 -3.52
CA LYS A 162 -1.83 -22.25 -3.19
C LYS A 162 -3.08 -21.82 -3.98
N ALA A 163 -3.39 -20.52 -4.01
CA ALA A 163 -4.52 -19.99 -4.76
C ALA A 163 -4.44 -20.35 -6.25
N MET A 164 -3.24 -20.25 -6.83
CA MET A 164 -3.00 -20.63 -8.21
C MET A 164 -3.26 -22.12 -8.44
N ALA A 165 -2.81 -23.01 -7.56
CA ALA A 165 -3.09 -24.44 -7.67
C ALA A 165 -4.61 -24.72 -7.62
N GLU A 166 -5.33 -24.11 -6.67
CA GLU A 166 -6.79 -24.25 -6.52
C GLU A 166 -7.58 -23.74 -7.74
N LEU A 167 -7.10 -22.66 -8.38
CA LEU A 167 -7.70 -22.14 -9.61
C LEU A 167 -7.63 -23.17 -10.76
N PHE A 168 -6.53 -23.92 -10.88
CA PHE A 168 -6.35 -24.89 -11.97
C PHE A 168 -7.01 -26.25 -11.71
N GLU A 169 -7.50 -26.53 -10.50
CA GLU A 169 -8.19 -27.77 -10.17
C GLU A 169 -9.69 -27.73 -10.54
N ASP A 170 -10.42 -26.72 -10.06
CA ASP A 170 -11.90 -26.73 -10.07
C ASP A 170 -12.54 -25.53 -10.82
N HIS A 171 -11.76 -24.65 -11.44
CA HIS A 171 -12.29 -23.43 -12.07
C HIS A 171 -12.25 -23.46 -13.61
N CYS A 172 -13.17 -22.73 -14.24
CA CYS A 172 -13.16 -22.56 -15.69
C CYS A 172 -12.07 -21.56 -16.11
N ALA A 173 -11.64 -21.63 -17.37
CA ALA A 173 -10.58 -20.75 -17.90
C ALA A 173 -10.87 -19.25 -17.71
N ILE A 174 -12.15 -18.84 -17.75
CA ILE A 174 -12.53 -17.44 -17.52
C ILE A 174 -12.23 -17.02 -16.08
N ASP A 175 -12.57 -17.87 -15.10
CA ASP A 175 -12.33 -17.57 -13.69
C ASP A 175 -10.83 -17.56 -13.36
N ILE A 176 -10.06 -18.47 -13.98
CA ILE A 176 -8.59 -18.48 -13.88
C ILE A 176 -8.01 -17.16 -14.39
N ILE A 177 -8.46 -16.66 -15.54
CA ILE A 177 -7.97 -15.38 -16.09
C ILE A 177 -8.31 -14.23 -15.13
N LYS A 178 -9.53 -14.17 -14.61
CA LYS A 178 -9.94 -13.10 -13.69
C LYS A 178 -9.12 -13.09 -12.40
N TRP A 179 -9.03 -14.24 -11.74
CA TRP A 179 -8.34 -14.37 -10.45
C TRP A 179 -6.82 -14.38 -10.52
N LYS A 180 -6.25 -14.51 -11.72
CA LYS A 180 -4.82 -14.34 -11.91
C LYS A 180 -4.41 -12.86 -11.98
N GLU A 181 -5.34 -11.99 -12.38
CA GLU A 181 -5.08 -10.54 -12.50
C GLU A 181 -5.49 -9.77 -11.23
N VAL A 182 -6.48 -10.28 -10.46
CA VAL A 182 -6.83 -9.82 -9.10
C VAL A 182 -5.79 -10.31 -8.10
#